data_AF-X1ETD9-F1
#
_entry.id   AF-X1ETD9-F1
#
_cell.length_a   1.000
_cell.length_b   1.000
_cell.length_c   1.000
_cell.angle_alpha   90.00
_cell.angle_beta   90.00
_cell.angle_gamma   90.00
#
_symmetry.space_group_name_H-M   'P 1'
#
loop_
_entity.id
_entity.type
_entity.pdbx_description
1 polymer ?
#
loop_
_entity_poly.entity_id
_entity_poly.type
_entity_poly.pdbx_seq_one_letter_code
_entity_poly.pdbx_strand_id
1 'polypeptide(L)'
;QLSVRLMAGEVPTVYDGFSGRMLSYGPLFLELPKPTAPFLPGALDAVARGDTLLVYPMAFHGTLPIINVTLVEDAGCKVPDVQWTTTEATELAFCLDESGKGHLFAFFTQKQSSQDHLWAWMSGGARLFEGGDYSHSTFNSDYAVAYLEWEKSLFDLDYLPGNPSQYDVMEWVNGFSVGKLAIGISGFKSRVAAAYEDGKIDKPQEFKHISYPHLPSVEGNP
;
A
#
# COMPACT_ATOMS: atom_id res chain seq x y z
N GLN A 1 6.03 21.76 -1.14
CA GLN A 1 5.79 23.01 -0.37
C GLN A 1 7.00 23.40 0.46
N LEU A 2 7.60 22.51 1.28
CA LEU A 2 8.84 22.84 2.01
C LEU A 2 9.99 23.29 1.10
N SER A 3 10.29 22.56 0.03
CA SER A 3 11.36 22.91 -0.91
C SER A 3 11.26 24.34 -1.46
N VAL A 4 10.04 24.80 -1.76
CA VAL A 4 9.80 26.18 -2.24
C VAL A 4 10.10 27.21 -1.15
N ARG A 5 9.68 26.95 0.08
CA ARG A 5 9.96 27.83 1.23
C ARG A 5 11.46 27.91 1.52
N LEU A 6 12.14 26.77 1.49
CA LEU A 6 13.60 26.70 1.66
C LEU A 6 14.33 27.48 0.57
N MET A 7 13.92 27.38 -0.70
CA MET A 7 14.48 28.18 -1.80
C MET A 7 14.23 29.68 -1.63
N ALA A 8 13.15 30.07 -0.96
CA ALA A 8 12.84 31.46 -0.63
C ALA A 8 13.57 31.95 0.64
N GLY A 9 14.39 31.11 1.29
CA GLY A 9 15.06 31.44 2.56
C GLY A 9 14.14 31.37 3.79
N GLU A 10 12.93 30.83 3.63
CA GLU A 10 11.97 30.66 4.72
C GLU A 10 12.14 29.28 5.37
N VAL A 11 12.90 29.22 6.45
CA VAL A 11 13.06 27.98 7.23
C VAL A 11 12.02 27.96 8.36
N PRO A 12 11.04 27.04 8.33
CA PRO A 12 10.10 26.92 9.44
C PRO A 12 10.81 26.40 10.70
N THR A 13 10.38 26.87 11.87
CA THR A 13 10.88 26.37 13.17
C THR A 13 10.52 24.90 13.41
N VAL A 14 9.34 24.49 12.96
CA VAL A 14 8.84 23.11 13.02
C VAL A 14 8.24 22.78 11.67
N TYR A 15 8.56 21.60 11.15
CA TYR A 15 7.98 21.07 9.92
C TYR A 15 7.50 19.65 10.13
N ASP A 16 6.22 19.43 9.89
CA ASP A 16 5.62 18.10 9.80
C ASP A 16 5.60 17.65 8.33
N GLY A 17 5.93 16.38 8.10
CA GLY A 17 5.86 15.81 6.77
C GLY A 17 6.31 14.36 6.69
N PHE A 18 6.44 13.88 5.46
CA PHE A 18 6.71 12.47 5.17
C PHE A 18 8.19 12.09 5.38
N SER A 19 8.44 11.05 6.21
CA SER A 19 9.78 10.57 6.57
C SER A 19 10.69 10.31 5.38
N GLY A 20 10.15 9.71 4.30
CA GLY A 20 10.92 9.39 3.09
C GLY A 20 11.50 10.60 2.34
N ARG A 21 11.09 11.84 2.68
CA ARG A 21 11.65 13.07 2.12
C ARG A 21 12.55 13.82 3.11
N MET A 22 12.47 13.49 4.39
CA MET A 22 13.14 14.24 5.44
C MET A 22 14.66 14.13 5.35
N LEU A 23 15.18 12.93 5.07
CA LEU A 23 16.62 12.73 4.96
C LEU A 23 17.28 13.53 3.82
N SER A 24 16.52 13.83 2.75
CA SER A 24 16.96 14.70 1.65
C SER A 24 17.20 16.15 2.11
N TYR A 25 16.55 16.57 3.19
CA TYR A 25 16.75 17.89 3.81
C TYR A 25 17.67 17.84 5.04
N GLY A 26 18.27 16.68 5.33
CA GLY A 26 19.01 16.45 6.58
C GLY A 26 20.02 17.52 6.99
N PRO A 27 20.80 18.16 6.08
CA PRO A 27 21.69 19.25 6.44
C PRO A 27 21.01 20.51 7.01
N LEU A 28 19.69 20.63 6.87
CA LEU A 28 18.89 21.76 7.35
C LEU A 28 18.22 21.50 8.69
N PHE A 29 18.29 20.27 9.20
CA PHE A 29 17.68 19.91 10.47
C PHE A 29 18.67 20.02 11.62
N LEU A 30 18.14 20.42 12.77
CA LEU A 30 18.88 20.38 14.02
C LEU A 30 19.02 18.93 14.47
N GLU A 31 20.16 18.62 15.07
CA GLU A 31 20.32 17.34 15.78
C GLU A 31 19.36 17.30 16.96
N LEU A 32 18.62 16.20 17.07
CA LEU A 32 17.65 15.99 18.13
C LEU A 32 18.22 15.03 19.18
N PRO A 33 17.90 15.24 20.47
CA PRO A 33 18.30 14.28 21.49
C PRO A 33 17.62 12.93 21.25
N LYS A 34 18.35 11.84 21.51
CA LYS A 34 17.78 10.49 21.44
C LYS A 34 16.58 10.42 22.40
N PRO A 35 15.41 9.95 21.95
CA PRO A 35 14.23 9.91 22.79
C PRO A 35 14.42 8.90 23.92
N THR A 36 13.80 9.19 25.07
CA THR A 36 13.78 8.31 26.24
C THR A 36 12.61 7.34 26.21
N ALA A 37 11.56 7.66 25.45
CA ALA A 37 10.41 6.79 25.26
C ALA A 37 10.76 5.61 24.34
N PRO A 38 10.17 4.42 24.57
CA PRO A 38 10.36 3.28 23.70
C PRO A 38 9.72 3.52 22.32
N PHE A 39 10.47 3.21 21.26
CA PHE A 39 9.98 3.18 19.88
C PHE A 39 9.87 1.73 19.39
N LEU A 40 9.06 1.51 18.35
CA LEU A 40 9.07 0.23 17.64
C LEU A 40 10.49 -0.06 17.10
N PRO A 41 10.94 -1.32 17.12
CA PRO A 41 12.22 -1.70 16.51
C PRO A 41 12.34 -1.15 15.08
N GLY A 42 13.49 -0.53 14.78
CA GLY A 42 13.79 0.06 13.46
C GLY A 42 13.08 1.38 13.13
N ALA A 43 12.13 1.86 13.95
CA ALA A 43 11.39 3.09 13.65
C ALA A 43 12.26 4.35 13.60
N LEU A 44 13.38 4.35 14.34
CA LEU A 44 14.32 5.47 14.34
C LEU A 44 15.29 5.44 13.15
N ASP A 45 15.49 4.27 12.54
CA ASP A 45 16.47 4.10 11.45
C ASP A 45 16.09 4.94 10.22
N ALA A 46 14.78 5.10 9.97
CA ALA A 46 14.25 5.90 8.87
C ALA A 46 14.42 7.42 9.06
N VAL A 47 14.77 7.87 10.28
CA VAL A 47 14.84 9.30 10.66
C VAL A 47 16.18 9.67 11.29
N ALA A 48 17.13 8.74 11.32
CA ALA A 48 18.47 8.93 11.84
C ALA A 48 19.52 8.96 10.71
N ARG A 49 20.67 9.57 11.00
CA ARG A 49 21.89 9.49 10.19
C ARG A 49 23.02 9.04 11.10
N GLY A 50 23.39 7.77 11.01
CA GLY A 50 24.26 7.15 12.01
C GLY A 50 23.59 7.19 13.38
N ASP A 51 24.27 7.74 14.38
CA ASP A 51 23.75 7.88 15.74
C ASP A 51 22.89 9.14 15.98
N THR A 52 22.81 10.04 14.99
CA THR A 52 22.13 11.33 15.13
C THR A 52 20.69 11.23 14.68
N LEU A 53 19.75 11.56 15.57
CA LEU A 53 18.34 11.70 15.22
C LEU A 53 18.09 13.06 14.57
N LEU A 54 17.43 13.07 13.41
CA LEU A 54 17.12 14.31 12.67
C LEU A 54 15.64 14.69 12.74
N VAL A 55 14.75 13.72 12.99
CA VAL A 55 13.30 13.92 13.03
C VAL A 55 12.69 13.05 14.13
N TYR A 56 11.71 13.58 14.87
CA TYR A 56 10.87 12.79 15.76
C TYR A 56 9.74 12.10 14.97
N PRO A 57 9.65 10.76 14.98
CA PRO A 57 8.51 10.08 14.38
C PRO A 57 7.28 10.30 15.26
N MET A 58 6.27 11.00 14.72
CA MET A 58 5.02 11.29 15.44
C MET A 58 3.99 10.18 15.31
N ALA A 59 3.91 9.56 14.14
CA ALA A 59 2.98 8.49 13.85
C ALA A 59 3.61 7.50 12.87
N PHE A 60 3.37 6.21 13.09
CA PHE A 60 3.69 5.18 12.11
C PHE A 60 2.42 4.85 11.35
N HIS A 61 2.40 5.16 10.06
CA HIS A 61 1.30 4.81 9.17
C HIS A 61 1.74 3.63 8.31
N GLY A 62 1.30 2.43 8.69
CA GLY A 62 1.39 1.27 7.82
C GLY A 62 0.30 1.36 6.75
N THR A 63 0.68 1.42 5.48
CA THR A 63 -0.26 1.22 4.37
C THR A 63 -0.50 -0.27 4.22
N LEU A 64 -1.65 -0.76 4.71
CA LEU A 64 -2.04 -2.15 4.57
C LEU A 64 -3.30 -2.24 3.70
N PRO A 65 -3.34 -3.22 2.78
CA PRO A 65 -4.57 -3.54 2.08
C PRO A 65 -5.66 -3.98 3.06
N ILE A 66 -6.91 -3.67 2.70
CA ILE A 66 -8.11 -4.14 3.37
C ILE A 66 -8.98 -4.84 2.36
N ILE A 67 -9.61 -5.93 2.77
CA ILE A 67 -10.58 -6.66 1.97
C ILE A 67 -11.99 -6.48 2.53
N ASN A 68 -12.94 -6.24 1.65
CA ASN A 68 -14.37 -6.21 1.92
C ASN A 68 -14.87 -7.65 2.07
N VAL A 69 -14.95 -8.09 3.31
CA VAL A 69 -15.37 -9.45 3.69
C VAL A 69 -16.79 -9.72 3.21
N THR A 70 -17.68 -8.75 3.41
CA THR A 70 -19.10 -8.88 3.04
C THR A 70 -19.28 -9.11 1.54
N LEU A 71 -18.55 -8.38 0.69
CA LEU A 71 -18.60 -8.58 -0.76
C LEU A 71 -18.11 -9.97 -1.16
N VAL A 72 -16.99 -10.42 -0.58
CA VAL A 72 -16.40 -11.73 -0.88
C VAL A 72 -17.34 -12.87 -0.45
N GLU A 73 -17.97 -12.76 0.72
CA GLU A 73 -18.93 -13.75 1.21
C GLU A 73 -20.24 -13.74 0.41
N ASP A 74 -20.75 -12.57 0.03
CA ASP A 74 -21.95 -12.43 -0.82
C ASP A 74 -21.74 -13.03 -2.22
N ALA A 75 -20.50 -13.04 -2.70
CA ALA A 75 -20.10 -13.71 -3.94
C ALA A 75 -19.95 -15.23 -3.79
N GLY A 76 -20.03 -15.77 -2.56
CA GLY A 76 -19.78 -17.18 -2.28
C GLY A 76 -18.30 -17.56 -2.33
N CYS A 77 -17.40 -16.58 -2.28
CA CYS A 77 -15.95 -16.77 -2.38
C CYS A 77 -15.31 -16.95 -1.00
N LYS A 78 -14.13 -17.58 -0.98
CA LYS A 78 -13.35 -17.75 0.25
C LYS A 78 -12.64 -16.45 0.60
N VAL A 79 -12.85 -15.95 1.83
CA VAL A 79 -12.08 -14.83 2.37
C VAL A 79 -10.64 -15.29 2.65
N PRO A 80 -9.61 -14.62 2.13
CA PRO A 80 -8.23 -15.00 2.34
C PRO A 80 -7.79 -14.78 3.80
N ASP A 81 -6.76 -15.51 4.20
CA ASP A 81 -6.06 -15.27 5.46
C ASP A 81 -5.27 -13.95 5.41
N VAL A 82 -4.72 -13.54 6.57
CA VAL A 82 -3.92 -12.30 6.61
C VAL A 82 -2.70 -12.42 5.71
N GLN A 83 -2.07 -13.59 5.68
CA GLN A 83 -1.01 -13.95 4.74
C GLN A 83 -1.59 -14.89 3.70
N TRP A 84 -1.34 -14.57 2.43
CA TRP A 84 -1.97 -15.25 1.31
C TRP A 84 -1.15 -15.02 0.03
N THR A 85 -1.25 -15.94 -0.91
CA THR A 85 -0.37 -16.02 -2.09
C THR A 85 -0.97 -15.36 -3.33
N THR A 86 -0.15 -15.13 -4.34
CA THR A 86 -0.61 -14.72 -5.67
C THR A 86 -1.54 -15.76 -6.32
N THR A 87 -1.36 -17.05 -6.00
CA THR A 87 -2.29 -18.12 -6.41
C THR A 87 -3.68 -17.90 -5.80
N GLU A 88 -3.76 -17.73 -4.47
CA GLU A 88 -5.04 -17.49 -3.77
C GLU A 88 -5.69 -16.18 -4.22
N ALA A 89 -4.89 -15.16 -4.55
CA ALA A 89 -5.38 -13.92 -5.14
C ALA A 89 -5.99 -14.13 -6.52
N THR A 90 -5.38 -14.96 -7.36
CA THR A 90 -5.92 -15.29 -8.69
C THR A 90 -7.21 -16.10 -8.59
N GLU A 91 -7.28 -17.05 -7.65
CA GLU A 91 -8.50 -17.83 -7.38
C GLU A 91 -9.64 -16.95 -6.89
N LEU A 92 -9.36 -16.00 -6.01
CA LEU A 92 -10.36 -15.04 -5.55
C LEU A 92 -10.82 -14.12 -6.68
N ALA A 93 -9.91 -13.64 -7.53
CA ALA A 93 -10.26 -12.84 -8.71
C ALA A 93 -11.25 -13.58 -9.61
N PHE A 94 -10.92 -14.82 -9.95
CA PHE A 94 -11.78 -15.69 -10.77
C PHE A 94 -13.15 -15.88 -10.13
N CYS A 95 -13.20 -16.21 -8.83
CA CYS A 95 -14.46 -16.42 -8.13
C CYS A 95 -15.36 -15.17 -8.13
N LEU A 96 -14.76 -13.99 -7.88
CA LEU A 96 -15.49 -12.72 -7.90
C LEU A 96 -16.05 -12.41 -9.28
N ASP A 97 -15.26 -12.64 -10.33
CA ASP A 97 -15.68 -12.44 -11.72
C ASP A 97 -16.85 -13.37 -12.10
N GLU A 98 -16.73 -14.67 -11.83
CA GLU A 98 -17.78 -15.66 -12.07
C GLU A 98 -19.09 -15.36 -11.30
N SER A 99 -18.97 -14.74 -10.12
CA SER A 99 -20.14 -14.33 -9.33
C SER A 99 -20.88 -13.12 -9.90
N GLY A 100 -20.21 -12.30 -10.73
CA GLY A 100 -20.71 -11.01 -11.22
C GLY A 100 -20.94 -9.95 -10.13
N LYS A 101 -20.43 -10.16 -8.90
CA LYS A 101 -20.67 -9.28 -7.75
C LYS A 101 -19.64 -8.17 -7.59
N GLY A 102 -18.47 -8.29 -8.20
CA GLY A 102 -17.43 -7.27 -8.14
C GLY A 102 -16.13 -7.74 -8.74
N HIS A 103 -15.13 -6.88 -8.69
CA HIS A 103 -13.77 -7.20 -9.12
C HIS A 103 -12.84 -7.17 -7.92
N LEU A 104 -11.72 -7.88 -8.03
CA LEU A 104 -10.76 -7.98 -6.95
C LEU A 104 -10.11 -6.62 -6.61
N PHE A 105 -9.84 -5.77 -7.60
CA PHE A 105 -8.60 -4.98 -7.53
C PHE A 105 -8.67 -3.45 -7.45
N ALA A 106 -7.78 -2.89 -6.62
CA ALA A 106 -7.45 -1.45 -6.57
C ALA A 106 -5.94 -1.10 -6.56
N PHE A 107 -5.00 -2.05 -6.36
CA PHE A 107 -3.57 -1.71 -6.12
C PHE A 107 -2.67 -1.67 -7.35
N PHE A 108 -3.05 -2.32 -8.45
CA PHE A 108 -2.15 -2.57 -9.58
C PHE A 108 -2.22 -1.53 -10.69
N THR A 109 -3.12 -0.59 -10.55
CA THR A 109 -3.53 0.19 -11.70
C THR A 109 -3.99 1.58 -11.31
N GLN A 110 -3.06 2.37 -10.81
CA GLN A 110 -3.31 3.79 -10.67
C GLN A 110 -2.70 4.53 -11.87
N LYS A 111 -3.45 5.51 -12.39
CA LYS A 111 -2.93 6.48 -13.38
C LYS A 111 -1.62 7.17 -12.93
N GLN A 112 -1.38 7.23 -11.63
CA GLN A 112 -0.22 7.86 -11.03
C GLN A 112 0.71 6.82 -10.41
N SER A 113 2.01 7.10 -10.44
CA SER A 113 2.99 6.34 -9.66
C SER A 113 2.61 6.44 -8.19
N SER A 114 2.19 5.32 -7.61
CA SER A 114 1.91 5.18 -6.18
C SER A 114 3.03 4.40 -5.50
N GLN A 115 3.22 4.67 -4.21
CA GLN A 115 4.07 3.82 -3.37
C GLN A 115 3.49 2.40 -3.23
N ASP A 116 2.20 2.22 -3.53
CA ASP A 116 1.50 0.95 -3.39
C ASP A 116 2.02 -0.11 -4.37
N HIS A 117 2.38 0.27 -5.60
CA HIS A 117 3.04 -0.66 -6.54
C HIS A 117 4.35 -1.17 -5.96
N LEU A 118 5.16 -0.28 -5.39
CA LEU A 118 6.43 -0.64 -4.77
C LEU A 118 6.23 -1.59 -3.57
N TRP A 119 5.25 -1.32 -2.70
CA TRP A 119 4.94 -2.21 -1.57
C TRP A 119 4.48 -3.59 -2.03
N ALA A 120 3.62 -3.65 -3.05
CA ALA A 120 3.16 -4.91 -3.63
C ALA A 120 4.34 -5.74 -4.18
N TRP A 121 5.23 -5.09 -4.94
CA TRP A 121 6.41 -5.75 -5.51
C TRP A 121 7.36 -6.28 -4.43
N MET A 122 7.56 -5.53 -3.34
CA MET A 122 8.41 -5.98 -2.22
C MET A 122 7.78 -7.14 -1.45
N SER A 123 6.45 -7.22 -1.38
CA SER A 123 5.75 -8.41 -0.86
C SER A 123 5.92 -9.64 -1.75
N GLY A 124 6.19 -9.45 -3.05
CA GLY A 124 6.67 -10.48 -3.95
C GLY A 124 8.09 -10.99 -3.66
N GLY A 125 8.78 -10.45 -2.66
CA GLY A 125 10.17 -10.81 -2.31
C GLY A 125 11.20 -9.88 -2.93
N ALA A 126 10.80 -8.91 -3.77
CA ALA A 126 11.73 -7.92 -4.30
C ALA A 126 12.33 -7.06 -3.17
N ARG A 127 13.53 -6.53 -3.40
CA ARG A 127 14.23 -5.61 -2.51
C ARG A 127 14.68 -4.41 -3.34
N LEU A 128 14.56 -3.21 -2.77
CA LEU A 128 15.09 -2.01 -3.43
C LEU A 128 16.62 -2.00 -3.43
N PHE A 129 17.21 -2.46 -2.33
CA PHE A 129 18.64 -2.49 -2.04
C PHE A 129 18.95 -3.78 -1.26
N GLU A 130 19.78 -4.65 -1.82
CA GLU A 130 20.14 -5.93 -1.21
C GLU A 130 21.21 -5.73 -0.13
N GLY A 131 21.07 -6.41 1.01
CA GLY A 131 22.07 -6.36 2.10
C GLY A 131 22.32 -4.96 2.70
N GLY A 132 21.45 -3.98 2.45
CA GLY A 132 21.64 -2.60 2.87
C GLY A 132 22.68 -1.83 2.05
N ASP A 133 23.12 -2.36 0.91
CA ASP A 133 23.96 -1.62 -0.03
C ASP A 133 23.11 -0.65 -0.85
N TYR A 134 23.12 0.63 -0.46
CA TYR A 134 22.40 1.69 -1.14
C TYR A 134 23.12 2.24 -2.38
N SER A 135 24.24 1.63 -2.82
CA SER A 135 25.02 2.11 -3.97
C SER A 135 24.37 1.84 -5.32
N HIS A 136 23.51 0.82 -5.41
CA HIS A 136 22.77 0.45 -6.61
C HIS A 136 21.45 -0.19 -6.24
N SER A 137 20.43 -0.04 -7.10
CA SER A 137 19.16 -0.71 -6.88
C SER A 137 19.22 -2.17 -7.30
N THR A 138 18.59 -3.05 -6.52
CA THR A 138 18.40 -4.48 -6.83
C THR A 138 16.94 -4.80 -7.17
N PHE A 139 16.16 -3.76 -7.47
CA PHE A 139 14.73 -3.86 -7.68
C PHE A 139 14.33 -4.67 -8.93
N ASN A 140 15.24 -4.83 -9.89
CA ASN A 140 15.05 -5.62 -11.12
C ASN A 140 15.36 -7.12 -10.93
N SER A 141 15.08 -7.68 -9.76
CA SER A 141 15.32 -9.10 -9.45
C SER A 141 14.29 -10.03 -10.11
N ASP A 142 14.60 -11.32 -10.17
CA ASP A 142 13.69 -12.35 -10.66
C ASP A 142 12.34 -12.35 -9.92
N TYR A 143 12.34 -11.98 -8.63
CA TYR A 143 11.11 -11.82 -7.83
C TYR A 143 10.23 -10.67 -8.33
N ALA A 144 10.83 -9.51 -8.65
CA ALA A 144 10.07 -8.39 -9.19
C ALA A 144 9.50 -8.72 -10.57
N VAL A 145 10.28 -9.40 -11.42
CA VAL A 145 9.83 -9.87 -12.74
C VAL A 145 8.66 -10.84 -12.59
N ALA A 146 8.79 -11.88 -11.76
CA ALA A 146 7.73 -12.88 -11.56
C ALA A 146 6.45 -12.24 -10.98
N TYR A 147 6.57 -11.24 -10.10
CA TYR A 147 5.41 -10.51 -9.58
C TYR A 147 4.72 -9.69 -10.66
N LEU A 148 5.49 -8.96 -11.49
CA LEU A 148 4.96 -8.19 -12.62
C LEU A 148 4.32 -9.09 -13.68
N GLU A 149 4.87 -10.28 -13.93
CA GLU A 149 4.28 -11.27 -14.82
C GLU A 149 2.94 -11.77 -14.28
N TRP A 150 2.84 -12.01 -12.96
CA TRP A 150 1.57 -12.35 -12.33
C TRP A 150 0.56 -11.21 -12.43
N GLU A 151 0.94 -9.97 -12.11
CA GLU A 151 0.10 -8.77 -12.24
C GLU A 151 -0.41 -8.59 -13.68
N LYS A 152 0.47 -8.81 -14.67
CA LYS A 152 0.10 -8.83 -16.09
C LYS A 152 -0.89 -9.94 -16.41
N SER A 153 -0.76 -11.12 -15.80
CA SER A 153 -1.69 -12.23 -16.08
C SER A 153 -3.11 -11.89 -15.62
N LEU A 154 -3.30 -11.15 -14.53
CA LEU A 154 -4.61 -10.64 -14.11
C LEU A 154 -5.23 -9.69 -15.15
N PHE A 155 -4.39 -8.87 -15.80
CA PHE A 155 -4.84 -8.00 -16.89
C PHE A 155 -5.23 -8.80 -18.14
N ASP A 156 -4.41 -9.77 -18.54
CA ASP A 156 -4.64 -10.59 -19.72
C ASP A 156 -5.87 -11.52 -19.56
N LEU A 157 -6.27 -11.80 -18.32
CA LEU A 157 -7.47 -12.57 -17.96
C LEU A 157 -8.71 -11.70 -17.72
N ASP A 158 -8.65 -10.39 -17.98
CA ASP A 158 -9.75 -9.42 -17.75
C ASP A 158 -10.25 -9.36 -16.29
N TYR A 159 -9.44 -9.79 -15.32
CA TYR A 159 -9.78 -9.71 -13.88
C TYR A 159 -9.56 -8.32 -13.28
N LEU A 160 -8.95 -7.42 -14.06
CA LEU A 160 -8.79 -6.00 -13.72
C LEU A 160 -9.78 -5.16 -14.53
N PRO A 161 -10.27 -4.04 -14.00
CA PRO A 161 -11.12 -3.13 -14.76
C PRO A 161 -10.45 -2.69 -16.07
N GLY A 162 -11.21 -2.64 -17.15
CA GLY A 162 -10.69 -2.25 -18.46
C GLY A 162 -10.07 -0.85 -18.46
N ASN A 163 -8.91 -0.72 -19.12
CA ASN A 163 -8.14 0.52 -19.24
C ASN A 163 -7.79 1.20 -17.90
N PRO A 164 -7.02 0.52 -17.06
CA PRO A 164 -6.99 0.89 -15.67
C PRO A 164 -6.08 2.12 -15.41
N SER A 165 -5.34 2.54 -16.45
CA SER A 165 -4.66 3.85 -16.55
C SER A 165 -5.59 5.06 -16.52
N GLN A 166 -6.91 4.87 -16.69
CA GLN A 166 -7.89 5.96 -16.62
C GLN A 166 -8.41 6.23 -15.21
N TYR A 167 -8.15 5.32 -14.27
CA TYR A 167 -8.62 5.47 -12.90
C TYR A 167 -7.53 6.10 -12.02
N ASP A 168 -7.89 7.21 -11.41
CA ASP A 168 -7.22 7.81 -10.28
C ASP A 168 -7.66 7.17 -8.96
N VAL A 169 -6.96 7.56 -7.89
CA VAL A 169 -7.22 7.06 -6.53
C VAL A 169 -8.67 7.29 -6.07
N MET A 170 -9.34 8.35 -6.53
CA MET A 170 -10.69 8.68 -6.12
C MET A 170 -11.73 7.79 -6.79
N GLU A 171 -11.53 7.41 -8.06
CA GLU A 171 -12.40 6.43 -8.70
C GLU A 171 -12.30 5.05 -8.04
N TRP A 172 -11.09 4.65 -7.62
CA TRP A 172 -10.88 3.43 -6.83
C TRP A 172 -11.55 3.49 -5.47
N VAL A 173 -11.36 4.61 -4.75
CA VAL A 173 -12.03 4.86 -3.47
C VAL A 173 -13.53 4.76 -3.62
N ASN A 174 -14.08 5.36 -4.68
CA ASN A 174 -15.53 5.33 -4.93
C ASN A 174 -16.00 3.90 -5.23
N GLY A 175 -15.29 3.17 -6.10
CA GLY A 175 -15.61 1.78 -6.43
C GLY A 175 -15.60 0.87 -5.19
N PHE A 176 -14.61 1.02 -4.32
CA PHE A 176 -14.56 0.32 -3.04
C PHE A 176 -15.69 0.76 -2.08
N SER A 177 -15.94 2.07 -1.99
CA SER A 177 -16.97 2.64 -1.11
C SER A 177 -18.39 2.23 -1.48
N VAL A 178 -18.64 1.91 -2.75
CA VAL A 178 -19.93 1.40 -3.24
C VAL A 178 -19.97 -0.12 -3.39
N GLY A 179 -18.99 -0.84 -2.83
CA GLY A 179 -18.99 -2.31 -2.84
C GLY A 179 -18.81 -2.93 -4.23
N LYS A 180 -18.06 -2.29 -5.14
CA LYS A 180 -17.71 -2.86 -6.45
C LYS A 180 -16.32 -3.50 -6.47
N LEU A 181 -15.48 -3.18 -5.49
CA LEU A 181 -14.12 -3.67 -5.39
C LEU A 181 -13.94 -4.42 -4.07
N ALA A 182 -13.34 -5.61 -4.15
CA ALA A 182 -13.09 -6.43 -2.98
C ALA A 182 -11.94 -5.87 -2.13
N ILE A 183 -10.88 -5.32 -2.74
CA ILE A 183 -9.71 -4.86 -1.99
C ILE A 183 -9.46 -3.35 -2.17
N GLY A 184 -9.14 -2.65 -1.09
CA GLY A 184 -8.83 -1.22 -1.04
C GLY A 184 -7.80 -0.89 0.04
N ILE A 185 -7.47 0.40 0.23
CA ILE A 185 -6.47 0.82 1.23
C ILE A 185 -7.15 1.14 2.55
N SER A 186 -6.49 0.87 3.68
CA SER A 186 -7.00 1.07 5.04
C SER A 186 -7.73 2.39 5.31
N GLY A 187 -7.29 3.48 4.69
CA GLY A 187 -7.93 4.80 4.80
C GLY A 187 -9.35 4.89 4.23
N PHE A 188 -9.83 3.86 3.53
CA PHE A 188 -11.13 3.89 2.85
C PHE A 188 -12.29 3.44 3.75
N LYS A 189 -12.03 2.78 4.90
CA LYS A 189 -13.09 2.26 5.79
C LYS A 189 -14.10 3.32 6.23
N SER A 190 -13.62 4.51 6.60
CA SER A 190 -14.49 5.61 7.03
C SER A 190 -15.42 6.11 5.93
N ARG A 191 -15.01 5.99 4.66
CA ARG A 191 -15.83 6.38 3.50
C ARG A 191 -16.91 5.37 3.20
N VAL A 192 -16.67 4.08 3.45
CA VAL A 192 -17.71 3.05 3.28
C VAL A 192 -18.80 3.20 4.35
N ALA A 193 -18.41 3.50 5.60
CA ALA A 193 -19.37 3.81 6.65
C ALA A 193 -20.27 5.00 6.26
N ALA A 194 -19.67 6.09 5.77
CA ALA A 194 -20.43 7.24 5.26
C ALA A 194 -21.32 6.88 4.05
N ALA A 195 -20.86 6.00 3.15
CA ALA A 195 -21.67 5.55 2.01
C ALA A 195 -22.91 4.76 2.44
N TYR A 196 -22.82 3.97 3.52
CA TYR A 196 -23.96 3.29 4.12
C TYR A 196 -24.94 4.28 4.76
N GLU A 197 -24.43 5.24 5.55
CA GLU A 197 -25.25 6.29 6.17
C GLU A 197 -25.98 7.16 5.13
N ASP A 198 -25.35 7.40 3.97
CA ASP A 198 -25.92 8.11 2.83
C ASP A 198 -26.88 7.26 1.98
N GLY A 199 -27.08 5.97 2.29
CA GLY A 199 -27.92 5.06 1.53
C GLY A 199 -27.39 4.70 0.13
N LYS A 200 -26.08 4.83 -0.10
CA LYS A 200 -25.42 4.46 -1.37
C LYS A 200 -25.10 2.97 -1.46
N ILE A 201 -25.09 2.28 -0.32
CA ILE A 201 -24.97 0.83 -0.21
C ILE A 201 -26.03 0.31 0.76
N ASP A 202 -26.54 -0.89 0.49
CA ASP A 202 -27.75 -1.39 1.15
C ASP A 202 -27.50 -1.97 2.55
N LYS A 203 -26.24 -2.25 2.89
CA LYS A 203 -25.86 -2.83 4.18
C LYS A 203 -24.46 -2.40 4.62
N PRO A 204 -24.18 -2.42 5.95
CA PRO A 204 -22.83 -2.27 6.47
C PRO A 204 -21.90 -3.31 5.84
N GLN A 205 -20.65 -2.91 5.60
CA GLN A 205 -19.62 -3.78 5.06
C GLN A 205 -18.59 -4.07 6.15
N GLU A 206 -18.17 -5.33 6.23
CA GLU A 206 -17.09 -5.75 7.11
C GLU A 206 -15.74 -5.75 6.39
N PHE A 207 -14.69 -5.35 7.11
CA PHE A 207 -13.35 -5.23 6.53
C PHE A 207 -12.29 -5.92 7.36
N LYS A 208 -11.44 -6.68 6.69
CA LYS A 208 -10.27 -7.34 7.28
C LYS A 208 -8.99 -6.73 6.71
N HIS A 209 -7.97 -6.53 7.55
CA HIS A 209 -6.63 -6.22 7.05
C HIS A 209 -5.96 -7.48 6.52
N ILE A 210 -5.33 -7.36 5.37
CA ILE A 210 -4.55 -8.44 4.73
C ILE A 210 -3.16 -7.90 4.38
N SER A 211 -2.22 -8.78 4.08
CA SER A 211 -0.96 -8.41 3.41
C SER A 211 -1.20 -8.23 1.91
N TYR A 212 -0.22 -7.66 1.21
CA TYR A 212 -0.17 -7.84 -0.25
C TYR A 212 0.10 -9.32 -0.54
N PRO A 213 -0.52 -9.90 -1.58
CA PRO A 213 -0.26 -11.30 -1.91
C PRO A 213 1.22 -11.47 -2.25
N HIS A 214 1.81 -12.58 -1.81
CA HIS A 214 3.21 -12.91 -2.02
C HIS A 214 3.35 -14.06 -3.00
N LEU A 215 4.49 -14.14 -3.69
CA LEU A 215 4.78 -15.29 -4.55
C LEU A 215 4.90 -16.55 -3.67
N PRO A 216 4.38 -17.72 -4.09
CA PRO A 216 4.47 -18.96 -3.30
C PRO A 216 5.91 -19.34 -2.91
N SER A 217 6.90 -18.96 -3.73
CA SER A 217 8.32 -19.19 -3.46
C SER A 217 8.92 -18.32 -2.34
N VAL A 218 8.13 -17.44 -1.73
CA VAL A 218 8.56 -16.48 -0.68
C VAL A 218 8.04 -16.90 0.71
N GLU A 219 7.42 -18.08 0.84
CA GLU A 219 6.96 -18.59 2.14
C GLU A 219 8.07 -18.53 3.22
N GLY A 220 7.76 -17.87 4.33
CA GLY A 220 8.62 -17.83 5.52
C GLY A 220 9.53 -16.61 5.67
N ASN A 221 9.45 -15.60 4.79
CA ASN A 221 10.14 -14.32 5.00
C ASN A 221 9.16 -13.26 5.52
N PRO A 222 9.14 -12.97 6.84
CA PRO A 222 8.33 -11.89 7.42
C PRO A 222 8.75 -10.50 6.92
#